data_AF-A0A2N5YIN1-F1
#
_entry.id   AF-A0A2N5YIN1-F1
#
_cell.length_a   1.000
_cell.length_b   1.000
_cell.length_c   1.000
_cell.angle_alpha   90.00
_cell.angle_beta   90.00
_cell.angle_gamma   90.00
#
_symmetry.space_group_name_H-M   'P 1'
#
loop_
_entity.id
_entity.type
_entity.pdbx_description
1 polymer ?
#
loop_
_entity_poly.entity_id
_entity_poly.type
_entity_poly.pdbx_seq_one_letter_code
_entity_poly.pdbx_strand_id
1 'polypeptide(L)'
;ALIDEKMPVVVVATKDKSYEKIVSNIQEVKARKGIVIAVVSEGDTDIKSMADHVLEVPETLDPLSPLLTVIPLQFLSYHIAVMRGCNVDQPRNLAKSVTVE
;
A
#
# COMPACT_ATOMS: atom_id res chain seq x y z
N ALA A 1 -18.31 -0.90 -11.84
CA ALA A 1 -17.57 -0.14 -10.81
C ALA A 1 -16.08 -0.37 -11.02
N LEU A 2 -15.19 0.53 -10.58
CA LEU A 2 -13.73 0.34 -10.78
C LEU A 2 -13.15 -0.80 -9.93
N ILE A 3 -13.77 -1.10 -8.79
CA ILE A 3 -13.30 -2.13 -7.84
C ILE A 3 -13.92 -3.48 -8.21
N ASP A 4 -13.06 -4.47 -8.44
CA ASP A 4 -13.40 -5.87 -8.65
C ASP A 4 -12.22 -6.78 -8.25
N GLU A 5 -12.39 -8.08 -8.47
CA GLU A 5 -11.40 -9.14 -8.17
C GLU A 5 -10.12 -9.09 -9.02
N LYS A 6 -10.03 -8.22 -10.03
CA LYS A 6 -8.84 -8.00 -10.87
C LYS A 6 -8.10 -6.69 -10.54
N MET A 7 -8.69 -5.82 -9.72
CA MET A 7 -8.07 -4.57 -9.28
C MET A 7 -7.67 -4.67 -7.81
N PRO A 8 -6.41 -5.04 -7.49
CA PRO A 8 -5.94 -5.01 -6.12
C PRO A 8 -5.89 -3.58 -5.58
N VAL A 9 -6.36 -3.39 -4.35
CA VAL A 9 -6.40 -2.11 -3.65
C VAL A 9 -5.35 -2.13 -2.55
N VAL A 10 -4.40 -1.21 -2.62
CA VAL A 10 -3.39 -1.00 -1.58
C VAL A 10 -3.90 0.04 -0.60
N VAL A 11 -3.90 -0.28 0.69
CA VAL A 11 -4.40 0.59 1.77
C VAL A 11 -3.29 0.82 2.78
N VAL A 12 -3.04 2.08 3.15
CA VAL A 12 -2.15 2.43 4.27
C VAL A 12 -3.02 2.71 5.48
N ALA A 13 -2.88 1.89 6.51
CA ALA A 13 -3.80 1.81 7.64
C ALA A 13 -3.05 1.64 8.98
N THR A 14 -2.08 2.50 9.24
CA THR A 14 -1.49 2.61 10.58
C THR A 14 -2.53 3.12 11.58
N LYS A 15 -2.39 2.77 12.85
CA LYS A 15 -3.29 3.20 13.93
C LYS A 15 -3.21 4.71 14.16
N ASP A 16 -4.03 5.46 13.44
CA ASP A 16 -4.17 6.91 13.58
C ASP A 16 -5.65 7.33 13.69
N LYS A 17 -5.92 8.64 13.63
CA LYS A 17 -7.27 9.22 13.71
C LYS A 17 -8.21 8.78 12.56
N SER A 18 -7.67 8.21 11.49
CA SER A 18 -8.40 7.78 10.31
C SER A 18 -8.71 6.28 10.33
N TYR A 19 -8.18 5.54 11.31
CA TYR A 19 -8.25 4.07 11.37
C TYR A 19 -9.67 3.52 11.20
N GLU A 20 -10.65 4.01 11.97
CA GLU A 20 -12.05 3.54 11.88
C GLU A 20 -12.66 3.78 10.48
N LYS A 21 -12.33 4.92 9.85
CA LYS A 21 -12.80 5.23 8.50
C LYS A 21 -12.14 4.31 7.47
N ILE A 22 -10.86 3.98 7.66
CA ILE A 22 -10.12 3.08 6.78
C ILE A 22 -10.69 1.66 6.89
N VAL A 23 -11.02 1.18 8.09
CA VAL A 23 -11.71 -0.10 8.31
C VAL A 23 -13.02 -0.17 7.52
N SER A 24 -13.84 0.89 7.57
CA SER A 24 -15.08 0.98 6.77
C SER A 24 -14.79 0.89 5.26
N ASN A 25 -13.79 1.62 4.77
CA ASN A 25 -13.42 1.58 3.35
C ASN A 25 -12.95 0.19 2.91
N ILE A 26 -12.20 -0.53 3.76
CA ILE A 26 -11.77 -1.91 3.47
C ILE A 26 -12.98 -2.82 3.33
N GLN A 27 -13.97 -2.71 4.22
CA GLN A 27 -15.20 -3.51 4.14
C GLN A 27 -15.96 -3.27 2.82
N GLU A 28 -16.03 -2.02 2.35
CA GLU A 28 -16.63 -1.70 1.05
C GLU A 28 -15.88 -2.33 -0.13
N VAL A 29 -14.55 -2.37 -0.08
CA VAL A 29 -13.73 -3.05 -1.09
C VAL A 29 -14.00 -4.56 -1.07
N LYS A 30 -14.02 -5.17 0.13
CA LYS A 30 -14.29 -6.61 0.29
C LYS A 30 -15.71 -6.99 -0.14
N ALA A 31 -16.71 -6.14 0.09
CA ALA A 31 -18.08 -6.34 -0.39
C ALA A 31 -18.16 -6.45 -1.92
N ARG A 32 -17.19 -5.88 -2.63
CA ARG A 32 -17.06 -5.95 -4.10
C ARG A 32 -16.07 -7.01 -4.58
N LYS A 33 -15.64 -7.91 -3.68
CA LYS A 33 -14.62 -8.94 -3.94
C LYS A 33 -13.25 -8.39 -4.35
N GLY A 34 -12.96 -7.13 -4.02
CA GLY A 34 -11.64 -6.56 -4.24
C GLY A 34 -10.59 -7.27 -3.37
N ILE A 35 -9.38 -7.41 -3.93
CA ILE A 35 -8.20 -7.89 -3.20
C ILE A 35 -7.61 -6.71 -2.43
N VAL A 36 -7.41 -6.86 -1.13
CA VAL A 36 -6.88 -5.81 -0.25
C VAL A 36 -5.46 -6.17 0.19
N ILE A 37 -4.52 -5.26 -0.07
CA ILE A 37 -3.15 -5.29 0.43
C ILE A 37 -3.00 -4.15 1.43
N ALA A 38 -2.85 -4.46 2.71
CA ALA A 38 -2.84 -3.45 3.78
C ALA A 38 -1.44 -3.26 4.38
N VAL A 39 -0.98 -2.01 4.48
CA VAL A 39 0.17 -1.62 5.31
C VAL A 39 -0.38 -1.21 6.67
N VAL A 40 -0.02 -1.93 7.74
CA VAL A 40 -0.63 -1.76 9.07
C VAL A 40 0.44 -1.59 10.15
N SER A 41 0.04 -1.03 11.30
CA SER A 41 0.87 -1.03 12.50
C SER A 41 1.09 -2.46 13.00
N GLU A 42 2.29 -2.75 13.49
CA GLU A 42 2.63 -4.06 14.07
C GLU A 42 1.62 -4.46 15.16
N GLY A 43 1.13 -5.69 15.09
CA GLY A 43 0.16 -6.21 16.05
C GLY A 43 -1.30 -5.79 15.82
N ASP A 44 -1.61 -5.10 14.73
CA ASP A 44 -3.00 -4.89 14.29
C ASP A 44 -3.67 -6.24 13.97
N THR A 45 -4.75 -6.56 14.68
CA THR A 45 -5.52 -7.79 14.47
C THR A 45 -6.76 -7.58 13.60
N ASP A 46 -7.34 -6.39 13.62
CA ASP A 46 -8.65 -6.14 13.00
C ASP A 46 -8.49 -6.09 11.49
N ILE A 47 -7.54 -5.29 10.99
CA ILE A 47 -7.29 -5.19 9.55
C ILE A 47 -6.69 -6.49 9.02
N LYS A 48 -5.84 -7.15 9.81
CA LYS A 48 -5.32 -8.49 9.47
C LYS A 48 -6.40 -9.52 9.22
N SER A 49 -7.53 -9.44 9.93
CA SER A 49 -8.64 -10.38 9.75
C SER A 49 -9.45 -10.14 8.47
N MET A 50 -9.34 -8.96 7.87
CA MET A 50 -10.14 -8.54 6.71
C MET A 50 -9.35 -8.46 5.40
N ALA A 51 -8.07 -8.11 5.47
CA ALA A 51 -7.20 -7.94 4.32
C ALA A 51 -6.70 -9.28 3.76
N ASP A 52 -6.45 -9.35 2.45
CA ASP A 52 -5.92 -10.56 1.81
C ASP A 52 -4.40 -10.68 1.99
N HIS A 53 -3.70 -9.55 2.04
CA HIS A 53 -2.27 -9.45 2.28
C HIS A 53 -1.97 -8.31 3.24
N VAL A 54 -0.97 -8.50 4.11
CA VAL A 54 -0.61 -7.53 5.14
C VAL A 54 0.89 -7.31 5.18
N LEU A 55 1.28 -6.04 5.27
CA LEU A 55 2.66 -5.57 5.42
C LEU A 55 2.73 -4.78 6.74
N GLU A 56 3.40 -5.31 7.74
CA GLU A 56 3.51 -4.65 9.04
C GLU A 56 4.65 -3.63 9.06
N VAL A 57 4.41 -2.51 9.73
CA VAL A 57 5.44 -1.52 10.07
C VAL A 57 5.43 -1.28 11.59
N PRO A 58 6.59 -1.05 12.21
CA PRO A 58 6.65 -0.80 13.64
C PRO A 58 5.94 0.51 13.99
N GLU A 59 5.41 0.60 15.21
CA GLU A 59 4.82 1.83 15.70
C GLU A 59 5.85 2.96 15.81
N THR A 60 5.42 4.17 15.51
CA THR A 60 6.23 5.38 15.59
C THR A 60 5.35 6.59 15.87
N LEU A 61 5.96 7.76 16.04
CA LEU A 61 5.23 9.02 16.19
C LEU A 61 4.45 9.34 14.91
N ASP A 62 3.21 9.85 15.01
CA ASP A 62 2.36 10.17 13.86
C ASP A 62 3.10 10.93 12.72
N PRO A 63 3.93 11.96 12.99
CA PRO A 63 4.64 12.68 11.93
C PRO A 63 5.70 11.84 11.20
N LEU A 64 6.19 10.77 11.83
CA LEU A 64 7.20 9.86 11.29
C LEU A 64 6.59 8.64 10.60
N SER A 65 5.31 8.34 10.82
CA SER A 65 4.61 7.20 10.21
C SER A 65 4.77 7.14 8.68
N PRO A 66 4.64 8.25 7.91
CA PRO A 66 4.84 8.21 6.46
C PRO A 66 6.22 7.73 6.00
N LEU A 67 7.27 7.95 6.81
CA LEU A 67 8.63 7.48 6.50
C LEU A 67 8.75 5.96 6.60
N LEU A 68 7.98 5.34 7.49
CA LEU A 68 7.99 3.88 7.65
C LEU A 68 7.04 3.21 6.66
N THR A 69 5.84 3.77 6.43
CA THR A 69 4.84 3.18 5.54
C THR A 69 5.25 3.18 4.06
N VAL A 70 6.15 4.08 3.65
CA VAL A 70 6.64 4.12 2.25
C VAL A 70 7.59 2.97 1.92
N ILE A 71 8.36 2.46 2.89
CA ILE A 71 9.36 1.40 2.68
C ILE A 71 8.76 0.11 2.11
N PRO A 72 7.69 -0.49 2.69
CA PRO A 72 7.08 -1.68 2.12
C PRO A 72 6.48 -1.43 0.72
N LEU A 73 6.00 -0.20 0.44
CA LEU A 73 5.49 0.16 -0.88
C LEU A 73 6.60 0.28 -1.93
N GLN A 74 7.78 0.77 -1.53
CA GLN A 74 8.97 0.78 -2.39
C GLN A 74 9.40 -0.65 -2.74
N PHE A 75 9.44 -1.55 -1.76
CA PHE A 75 9.74 -2.96 -2.01
C PHE A 75 8.69 -3.65 -2.89
N LEU A 76 7.40 -3.39 -2.64
CA LEU A 76 6.33 -3.93 -3.48
C LEU A 76 6.50 -3.51 -4.94
N SER A 77 6.73 -2.21 -5.19
CA SER A 77 6.98 -1.69 -6.54
C SER A 77 8.23 -2.32 -7.18
N TYR A 78 9.33 -2.38 -6.42
CA TYR A 78 10.59 -2.98 -6.87
C TYR A 78 10.41 -4.44 -7.30
N HIS A 79 9.81 -5.27 -6.44
CA HIS A 79 9.62 -6.69 -6.74
C HIS A 79 8.67 -6.91 -7.92
N ILE A 80 7.60 -6.12 -8.04
CA ILE A 80 6.72 -6.15 -9.22
C ILE A 80 7.51 -5.81 -10.50
N ALA A 81 8.33 -4.76 -10.47
CA ALA A 81 9.14 -4.36 -11.62
C ALA A 81 10.15 -5.44 -12.04
N VAL A 82 10.86 -6.04 -11.06
CA VAL A 82 11.80 -7.15 -11.29
C VAL A 82 11.07 -8.37 -11.89
N MET A 83 9.95 -8.79 -11.31
CA MET A 83 9.18 -9.93 -11.79
C MET A 83 8.61 -9.71 -13.20
N ARG A 84 8.36 -8.45 -13.58
CA ARG A 84 7.91 -8.08 -14.93
C ARG A 84 9.04 -7.86 -15.93
N GLY A 85 10.30 -8.00 -15.51
CA GLY A 85 11.47 -7.75 -16.37
C GLY A 85 11.62 -6.28 -16.79
N CYS A 86 11.10 -5.34 -15.99
CA CYS A 86 11.25 -3.92 -16.24
C CYS A 86 12.66 -3.44 -15.84
N ASN A 87 13.16 -2.39 -16.51
CA ASN A 87 14.35 -1.68 -16.05
C ASN A 87 13.99 -0.83 -14.83
N VAL A 88 14.43 -1.26 -13.65
CA VAL A 88 14.13 -0.62 -12.36
C VAL A 88 14.83 0.74 -12.22
N ASP A 89 16.08 0.84 -12.67
CA ASP A 89 16.91 2.05 -12.49
C ASP A 89 16.56 3.13 -13.52
N GLN A 90 16.12 2.71 -14.71
CA GLN A 90 15.77 3.60 -15.82
C GLN A 90 14.40 3.22 -16.38
N PRO A 91 13.31 3.54 -15.65
CA PRO A 91 11.95 3.31 -16.14
C PRO A 91 11.71 4.09 -17.45
N ARG A 92 10.98 3.47 -18.37
CA ARG A 92 10.69 4.06 -19.68
C ARG A 92 10.12 5.47 -19.55
N ASN A 93 10.54 6.37 -20.44
CA ASN A 93 10.03 7.74 -20.56
C ASN A 93 10.25 8.64 -19.34
N LEU A 94 11.11 8.25 -18.39
CA LEU A 94 11.44 9.06 -17.22
C LEU A 94 12.92 9.43 -17.22
N ALA A 95 13.21 10.63 -16.71
CA ALA A 95 14.55 11.11 -16.43
C ALA A 95 14.70 11.28 -14.91
N LYS A 96 15.94 11.22 -14.42
CA LYS A 96 16.22 11.39 -12.98
C LYS A 96 15.85 12.79 -12.48
N SER A 97 15.98 13.79 -13.34
CA SER A 97 15.58 15.18 -13.13
C SER A 97 15.18 15.76 -14.48
N VAL A 98 14.14 16.59 -14.52
CA VAL A 98 13.73 17.32 -15.72
C VAL A 98 14.37 18.71 -15.61
N THR A 99 15.42 18.94 -16.40
CA THR A 99 16.27 20.15 -16.30
C THR A 99 16.08 21.11 -17.46
N VAL A 100 15.20 20.80 -18.42
CA VAL A 100 14.87 21.63 -19.58
C VAL A 100 13.36 21.85 -19.60
N GLU A 101 12.94 23.09 -19.84
CA GLU A 101 11.54 23.47 -20.06
C GLU A 101 11.09 23.11 -21.48
#